data_AF-A0A7R8CRL2-F1
#
_entry.id   AF-A0A7R8CRL2-F1
#
_cell.length_a   1.000
_cell.length_b   1.000
_cell.length_c   1.000
_cell.angle_alpha   90.00
_cell.angle_beta   90.00
_cell.angle_gamma   90.00
#
_symmetry.space_group_name_H-M   'P 1'
#
loop_
_entity.id
_entity.type
_entity.pdbx_description
1 polymer ?
#
loop_
_entity_poly.entity_id
_entity_poly.type
_entity_poly.pdbx_seq_one_letter_code
_entity_poly.pdbx_strand_id
1 'polypeptide(L)'
;MDDLCTMHNLILAPRTNHKVLGPWIKDALVKQGLTTAKAEALIKSISTTVNSLNYDVNLFKSFFEKLKGKKGFIEAKRGQILKSKDMPSFFDLLLLDSDQQNSSKTEGESPTEHLPIVVSTAHDLVPLVLQAVESLSVCAKSLVLDSISGSKFDIMALQRCLSVSGVQCLKTVCLPRPIQDNYPKSLLSALEEWNGTSLDEYPPILCWRTQFNNTPSFPSESYITSIISVNVSGIRQNNIIHCLKHCLYIAALFTGELLPLCNDFSLLQYDLVRVLFPLILDATTNNLSELIALNLKILVGAMDSVQFLVKVYNHVLTNTYPILLPDTENIDTDTKEEQEEGTERYVLNEKILEDIVQYMEIMLETHMGRGTLDKFFRENDLIKILLSISTRGPRFASKVLKFFNQLYQLNEKNSSEGSVQRLCSTLSKLAEIPNKHLEEWLNYLVTGMYCQLESAKSSDEYLCLQENRALLQSLTNYIVKEENSVSEDVAFTILKCLIPMGSLLLFSCI
;
A
#
# COMPACT_ATOMS: atom_id res chain seq x y z
N MET A 1 -18.82 -22.74 -17.57
CA MET A 1 -20.29 -22.92 -17.51
C MET A 1 -20.83 -22.67 -16.10
N ASP A 2 -20.06 -22.97 -15.04
CA ASP A 2 -20.47 -22.83 -13.63
C ASP A 2 -20.60 -21.38 -13.10
N ASP A 3 -19.83 -20.42 -13.64
CA ASP A 3 -19.79 -19.06 -13.11
C ASP A 3 -21.09 -18.27 -13.43
N LEU A 4 -21.70 -18.52 -14.61
CA LEU A 4 -23.00 -17.97 -14.99
C LEU A 4 -24.14 -18.55 -14.14
N CYS A 5 -24.07 -19.84 -13.79
CA CYS A 5 -25.01 -20.48 -12.88
C CYS A 5 -24.97 -19.85 -11.49
N THR A 6 -23.81 -19.39 -11.03
CA THR A 6 -23.65 -18.73 -9.72
C THR A 6 -24.39 -17.38 -9.70
N MET A 7 -24.24 -16.55 -10.74
CA MET A 7 -25.02 -15.31 -10.89
C MET A 7 -26.51 -15.57 -11.00
N HIS A 8 -26.89 -16.60 -11.76
CA HIS A 8 -28.29 -16.96 -11.92
C HIS A 8 -28.89 -17.44 -10.60
N ASN A 9 -28.12 -18.15 -9.77
CA ASN A 9 -28.54 -18.57 -8.44
C ASN A 9 -28.72 -17.37 -7.49
N LEU A 10 -27.79 -16.40 -7.51
CA LEU A 10 -27.88 -15.16 -6.72
C LEU A 10 -29.14 -14.34 -7.04
N ILE A 11 -29.60 -14.37 -8.29
CA ILE A 11 -30.78 -13.62 -8.76
C ILE A 11 -32.07 -14.43 -8.61
N LEU A 12 -32.08 -15.69 -9.02
CA LEU A 12 -33.30 -16.49 -9.13
C LEU A 12 -33.69 -17.18 -7.82
N ALA A 13 -32.73 -17.64 -7.04
CA ALA A 13 -33.04 -18.47 -5.88
C ALA A 13 -33.78 -17.71 -4.77
N PRO A 14 -33.54 -16.40 -4.53
CA PRO A 14 -34.36 -15.60 -3.63
C PRO A 14 -35.85 -15.52 -4.04
N ARG A 15 -36.17 -15.71 -5.34
CA ARG A 15 -37.55 -15.69 -5.85
C ARG A 15 -38.42 -16.83 -5.30
N THR A 16 -37.81 -17.89 -4.77
CA THR A 16 -38.52 -19.03 -4.18
C THR A 16 -39.32 -18.65 -2.93
N ASN A 17 -38.92 -17.60 -2.20
CA ASN A 17 -39.66 -17.08 -1.04
C ASN A 17 -40.70 -16.02 -1.41
N HIS A 18 -40.84 -15.66 -2.69
CA HIS A 18 -41.78 -14.62 -3.11
C HIS A 18 -43.23 -15.11 -3.04
N LYS A 19 -44.12 -14.27 -2.53
CA LYS A 19 -45.57 -14.54 -2.45
C LYS A 19 -46.22 -14.80 -3.83
N VAL A 20 -45.64 -14.26 -4.91
CA VAL A 20 -46.18 -14.42 -6.28
C VAL A 20 -45.32 -15.37 -7.13
N LEU A 21 -43.99 -15.27 -7.05
CA LEU A 21 -43.10 -16.06 -7.90
C LEU A 21 -42.89 -17.48 -7.36
N GLY A 22 -42.89 -17.69 -6.04
CA GLY A 22 -42.80 -19.01 -5.44
C GLY A 22 -43.93 -19.94 -5.92
N PRO A 23 -45.21 -19.52 -5.84
CA PRO A 23 -46.33 -20.28 -6.41
C PRO A 23 -46.21 -20.51 -7.92
N TRP A 24 -45.74 -19.52 -8.68
CA TRP A 24 -45.56 -19.66 -10.12
C TRP A 24 -44.48 -20.70 -10.48
N ILE A 25 -43.36 -20.71 -9.75
CA ILE A 25 -42.31 -21.73 -9.88
C ILE A 25 -42.87 -23.11 -9.52
N LYS A 26 -43.72 -23.21 -8.49
CA LYS A 26 -44.39 -24.46 -8.11
C LYS A 26 -45.23 -25.00 -9.26
N ASP A 27 -46.05 -24.14 -9.85
CA ASP A 27 -46.94 -24.53 -10.95
C ASP A 27 -46.14 -24.94 -12.20
N ALA A 28 -45.00 -24.29 -12.46
CA ALA A 28 -44.09 -24.68 -13.53
C ALA A 28 -43.48 -26.08 -13.29
N LEU A 29 -43.02 -26.36 -12.07
CA LEU A 29 -42.50 -27.68 -11.69
C LEU A 29 -43.57 -28.78 -11.81
N VAL A 30 -44.82 -28.47 -11.45
CA VAL A 30 -45.94 -29.40 -11.61
C VAL A 30 -46.20 -29.69 -13.10
N LYS A 31 -46.14 -28.66 -13.95
CA LYS A 31 -46.26 -28.84 -15.42
C LYS A 31 -45.10 -29.65 -16.01
N GLN A 32 -43.93 -29.64 -15.38
CA GLN A 32 -42.77 -30.46 -15.76
C GLN A 32 -42.84 -31.91 -15.26
N GLY A 33 -43.92 -32.30 -14.56
CA GLY A 33 -44.18 -33.68 -14.15
C GLY A 33 -43.95 -33.98 -12.67
N LEU A 34 -43.67 -32.97 -11.83
CA LEU A 34 -43.64 -33.15 -10.38
C LEU A 34 -45.06 -33.17 -9.80
N THR A 35 -45.30 -34.02 -8.81
CA THR A 35 -46.53 -33.95 -8.02
C THR A 35 -46.56 -32.66 -7.19
N THR A 36 -47.73 -32.07 -6.97
CA THR A 36 -47.90 -30.84 -6.17
C THR A 36 -47.20 -30.90 -4.82
N ALA A 37 -47.32 -32.01 -4.08
CA ALA A 37 -46.67 -32.18 -2.78
C ALA A 37 -45.13 -32.17 -2.86
N LYS A 38 -44.55 -32.81 -3.89
CA LYS A 38 -43.08 -32.79 -4.11
C LYS A 38 -42.59 -31.42 -4.56
N ALA A 39 -43.33 -30.74 -5.44
CA ALA A 39 -42.97 -29.39 -5.89
C ALA A 39 -43.00 -28.38 -4.72
N GLU A 40 -43.99 -28.49 -3.84
CA GLU A 40 -44.11 -27.65 -2.65
C GLU A 40 -43.02 -27.93 -1.61
N ALA A 41 -42.71 -29.21 -1.35
CA ALA A 41 -41.60 -29.59 -0.47
C ALA A 41 -40.24 -29.11 -1.00
N LEU A 42 -40.02 -29.21 -2.31
CA LEU A 42 -38.78 -28.75 -2.97
C LEU A 42 -38.62 -27.23 -2.82
N ILE A 43 -39.66 -26.45 -3.14
CA ILE A 43 -39.59 -24.98 -3.03
C ILE A 43 -39.40 -24.55 -1.58
N LYS A 44 -40.08 -25.19 -0.64
CA LYS A 44 -39.89 -24.89 0.79
C LYS A 44 -38.46 -25.18 1.22
N SER A 45 -37.89 -26.33 0.82
CA SER A 45 -36.50 -26.67 1.11
C SER A 45 -35.52 -25.65 0.50
N ILE A 46 -35.67 -25.32 -0.79
CA ILE A 46 -34.80 -24.35 -1.47
C ILE A 46 -34.92 -22.97 -0.81
N SER A 47 -36.14 -22.54 -0.50
CA SER A 47 -36.39 -21.25 0.15
C SER A 47 -35.71 -21.17 1.51
N THR A 48 -35.79 -22.22 2.33
CA THR A 48 -35.11 -22.27 3.64
C THR A 48 -33.59 -22.32 3.54
N THR A 49 -33.06 -22.94 2.49
CA THR A 49 -31.60 -23.06 2.30
C THR A 49 -31.01 -21.77 1.72
N VAL A 50 -31.57 -21.27 0.62
CA VAL A 50 -30.94 -20.21 -0.18
C VAL A 50 -31.20 -18.80 0.36
N ASN A 51 -32.25 -18.59 1.18
CA ASN A 51 -32.48 -17.31 1.84
C ASN A 51 -31.85 -17.26 3.25
N SER A 52 -30.78 -18.02 3.47
CA SER A 52 -30.08 -18.07 4.77
C SER A 52 -28.70 -17.44 4.68
N LEU A 53 -28.30 -16.71 5.73
CA LEU A 53 -26.97 -16.09 5.84
C LEU A 53 -25.84 -17.11 5.61
N ASN A 54 -26.00 -18.31 6.17
CA ASN A 54 -25.02 -19.38 6.05
C ASN A 54 -24.86 -19.85 4.59
N TYR A 55 -25.92 -19.82 3.78
CA TYR A 55 -25.79 -20.15 2.37
C TYR A 55 -25.03 -19.07 1.60
N ASP A 56 -25.34 -17.80 1.83
CA ASP A 56 -24.65 -16.67 1.16
C ASP A 56 -23.15 -16.65 1.50
N VAL A 57 -22.80 -16.86 2.78
CA VAL A 57 -21.39 -16.91 3.22
C VAL A 57 -20.65 -18.12 2.66
N ASN A 58 -21.30 -19.29 2.59
CA ASN A 58 -20.70 -20.46 1.96
C ASN A 58 -20.57 -20.30 0.44
N LEU A 59 -21.51 -19.61 -0.20
CA LEU A 59 -21.44 -19.28 -1.62
C LEU A 59 -20.23 -18.37 -1.87
N PHE A 60 -20.10 -17.30 -1.09
CA PHE A 60 -18.97 -16.38 -1.11
C PHE A 60 -17.64 -17.07 -0.89
N LYS A 61 -17.54 -17.91 0.14
CA LYS A 61 -16.35 -18.71 0.42
C LYS A 61 -16.01 -19.65 -0.74
N SER A 62 -17.00 -20.36 -1.29
CA SER A 62 -16.78 -21.26 -2.42
C SER A 62 -16.32 -20.53 -3.68
N PHE A 63 -16.81 -19.30 -3.88
CA PHE A 63 -16.41 -18.45 -4.99
C PHE A 63 -14.97 -17.94 -4.80
N PHE A 64 -14.60 -17.50 -3.60
CA PHE A 64 -13.23 -17.13 -3.27
C PHE A 64 -12.24 -18.27 -3.48
N GLU A 65 -12.56 -19.47 -3.01
CA GLU A 65 -11.70 -20.64 -3.21
C GLU A 65 -11.55 -21.01 -4.70
N LYS A 66 -12.62 -20.86 -5.50
CA LYS A 66 -12.53 -21.02 -6.96
C LYS A 66 -11.63 -19.98 -7.60
N LEU A 67 -11.72 -18.72 -7.17
CA LEU A 67 -10.88 -17.64 -7.69
C LEU A 67 -9.40 -17.87 -7.35
N LYS A 68 -9.09 -18.31 -6.12
CA LYS A 68 -7.72 -18.73 -5.73
C LYS A 68 -7.17 -19.80 -6.68
N GLY A 69 -7.95 -20.85 -6.94
CA GLY A 69 -7.53 -21.95 -7.80
C GLY A 69 -7.42 -21.62 -9.29
N LYS A 70 -8.18 -20.63 -9.80
CA LYS A 70 -8.21 -20.26 -11.23
C LYS A 70 -7.22 -19.15 -11.60
N LYS A 71 -7.05 -18.14 -10.75
CA LYS A 71 -6.26 -16.94 -11.03
C LYS A 71 -5.62 -16.43 -9.74
N GLY A 72 -4.29 -16.45 -9.66
CA GLY A 72 -3.53 -16.11 -8.44
C GLY A 72 -3.69 -14.67 -7.91
N PHE A 73 -4.52 -13.81 -8.51
CA PHE A 73 -4.70 -12.42 -8.06
C PHE A 73 -5.30 -12.33 -6.65
N ILE A 74 -6.17 -13.27 -6.24
CA ILE A 74 -6.73 -13.29 -4.89
C ILE A 74 -5.66 -13.62 -3.83
N GLU A 75 -4.56 -14.22 -4.23
CA GLU A 75 -3.43 -14.49 -3.33
C GLU A 75 -2.37 -13.38 -3.39
N ALA A 76 -2.62 -12.33 -4.20
CA ALA A 76 -1.71 -11.22 -4.32
C ALA A 76 -1.59 -10.48 -2.99
N LYS A 77 -0.36 -10.42 -2.48
CA LYS A 77 -0.02 -9.73 -1.23
C LYS A 77 0.51 -8.34 -1.50
N ARG A 78 0.40 -7.46 -0.50
CA ARG A 78 1.03 -6.14 -0.56
C ARG A 78 2.50 -6.23 -0.97
N GLY A 79 2.91 -5.32 -1.85
CA GLY A 79 4.28 -5.26 -2.37
C GLY A 79 4.48 -6.08 -3.64
N GLN A 80 3.50 -6.87 -4.09
CA GLN A 80 3.56 -7.55 -5.38
C GLN A 80 3.02 -6.67 -6.52
N ILE A 81 3.51 -6.95 -7.74
CA ILE A 81 3.01 -6.35 -8.98
C ILE A 81 2.51 -7.48 -9.86
N LEU A 82 1.24 -7.42 -10.25
CA LEU A 82 0.62 -8.42 -11.10
C LEU A 82 0.86 -8.08 -12.57
N LYS A 83 1.20 -9.10 -13.36
CA LYS A 83 1.28 -8.97 -14.82
C LYS A 83 -0.12 -9.03 -15.42
N SER A 84 -0.31 -8.45 -16.61
CA SER A 84 -1.60 -8.42 -17.33
C SER A 84 -2.32 -9.79 -17.38
N LYS A 85 -1.57 -10.90 -17.53
CA LYS A 85 -2.12 -12.27 -17.54
C LYS A 85 -2.75 -12.73 -16.22
N ASP A 86 -2.27 -12.19 -15.10
CA ASP A 86 -2.68 -12.56 -13.75
C ASP A 86 -3.75 -11.59 -13.22
N MET A 87 -4.13 -10.57 -14.00
CA MET A 87 -5.18 -9.61 -13.63
C MET A 87 -6.57 -10.26 -13.65
N PRO A 88 -7.49 -9.79 -12.78
CA PRO A 88 -8.87 -10.26 -12.80
C PRO A 88 -9.54 -9.91 -14.14
N SER A 89 -10.39 -10.80 -14.64
CA SER A 89 -11.26 -10.46 -15.76
C SER A 89 -12.48 -9.67 -15.28
N PHE A 90 -13.14 -8.97 -16.21
CA PHE A 90 -14.42 -8.31 -15.92
C PHE A 90 -15.45 -9.24 -15.29
N PHE A 91 -15.51 -10.51 -15.72
CA PHE A 91 -16.44 -11.47 -15.12
C PHE A 91 -16.07 -11.83 -13.68
N ASP A 92 -14.78 -11.93 -13.36
CA ASP A 92 -14.32 -12.20 -11.99
C ASP A 92 -14.70 -11.04 -11.07
N LEU A 93 -14.51 -9.80 -11.52
CA LEU A 93 -14.89 -8.58 -10.78
C LEU A 93 -16.40 -8.45 -10.62
N LEU A 94 -17.16 -8.73 -11.69
CA LEU A 94 -18.62 -8.65 -11.67
C LEU A 94 -19.24 -9.66 -10.68
N LEU A 95 -18.72 -10.88 -10.68
CA LEU A 95 -19.14 -11.93 -9.76
C LEU A 95 -18.82 -11.54 -8.32
N LEU A 96 -17.60 -11.06 -8.07
CA LEU A 96 -17.15 -10.64 -6.75
C LEU A 96 -18.03 -9.50 -6.19
N ASP A 97 -18.30 -8.48 -7.01
CA ASP A 97 -19.13 -7.33 -6.65
C ASP A 97 -20.57 -7.76 -6.33
N SER A 98 -21.15 -8.64 -7.15
CA SER A 98 -22.52 -9.15 -6.94
C SER A 98 -22.66 -10.00 -5.68
N ASP A 99 -21.63 -10.78 -5.34
CA ASP A 99 -21.61 -11.70 -4.21
C ASP A 99 -21.33 -10.97 -2.87
N GLN A 100 -20.42 -9.99 -2.88
CA GLN A 100 -20.20 -9.08 -1.74
C GLN A 100 -21.48 -8.33 -1.36
N GLN A 101 -22.20 -7.82 -2.35
CA GLN A 101 -23.47 -7.13 -2.15
C GLN A 101 -24.58 -8.06 -1.66
N ASN A 102 -24.55 -9.35 -2.02
CA ASN A 102 -25.53 -10.29 -1.51
C ASN A 102 -25.31 -10.60 -0.03
N SER A 103 -24.05 -10.78 0.37
CA SER A 103 -23.68 -11.10 1.74
C SER A 103 -23.92 -9.95 2.74
N SER A 104 -24.01 -8.69 2.30
CA SER A 104 -24.28 -7.51 3.14
C SER A 104 -25.77 -7.26 3.47
N LYS A 105 -26.68 -8.16 3.05
CA LYS A 105 -28.14 -7.93 3.08
C LYS A 105 -28.86 -8.21 4.40
N THR A 106 -28.22 -8.85 5.38
CA THR A 106 -28.94 -9.69 6.34
C THR A 106 -29.32 -9.02 7.67
N GLU A 107 -29.75 -7.75 7.65
CA GLU A 107 -30.30 -7.05 8.84
C GLU A 107 -31.85 -6.94 8.83
N GLY A 108 -32.53 -7.83 8.12
CA GLY A 108 -33.99 -7.74 7.91
C GLY A 108 -34.91 -8.36 8.97
N GLU A 109 -34.45 -9.24 9.87
CA GLU A 109 -35.34 -9.95 10.79
C GLU A 109 -34.77 -10.04 12.23
N SER A 110 -35.42 -9.33 13.16
CA SER A 110 -35.31 -9.37 14.64
C SER A 110 -33.90 -9.52 15.27
N PRO A 111 -33.35 -8.49 15.95
CA PRO A 111 -31.94 -8.46 16.36
C PRO A 111 -31.51 -9.39 17.52
N THR A 112 -32.43 -9.98 18.28
CA THR A 112 -32.08 -10.51 19.62
C THR A 112 -31.84 -12.02 19.71
N GLU A 113 -32.25 -12.84 18.74
CA GLU A 113 -32.14 -14.30 18.83
C GLU A 113 -31.02 -14.93 17.99
N HIS A 114 -30.44 -14.19 17.03
CA HIS A 114 -29.43 -14.72 16.09
C HIS A 114 -28.03 -14.10 16.21
N LEU A 115 -27.81 -13.20 17.17
CA LEU A 115 -26.54 -12.48 17.36
C LEU A 115 -25.29 -13.39 17.37
N PRO A 116 -25.28 -14.55 18.07
CA PRO A 116 -24.11 -15.44 18.09
C PRO A 116 -23.79 -16.06 16.72
N ILE A 117 -24.83 -16.39 15.95
CA ILE A 117 -24.69 -16.96 14.60
C ILE A 117 -24.14 -15.89 13.66
N VAL A 118 -24.69 -14.68 13.71
CA VAL A 118 -24.23 -13.53 12.90
C VAL A 118 -22.77 -13.19 13.21
N VAL A 119 -22.36 -13.18 14.49
CA VAL A 119 -20.97 -12.93 14.90
C VAL A 119 -20.03 -14.05 14.43
N SER A 120 -20.42 -15.33 14.56
CA SER A 120 -19.62 -16.44 14.04
C SER A 120 -19.47 -16.42 12.52
N THR A 121 -20.51 -15.96 11.81
CA THR A 121 -20.49 -15.86 10.36
C THR A 121 -19.67 -14.65 9.89
N ALA A 122 -19.73 -13.54 10.61
CA ALA A 122 -18.88 -12.38 10.38
C ALA A 122 -17.39 -12.74 10.58
N HIS A 123 -17.06 -13.55 11.58
CA HIS A 123 -15.69 -14.05 11.80
C HIS A 123 -15.14 -14.81 10.58
N ASP A 124 -15.96 -15.64 9.94
CA ASP A 124 -15.54 -16.39 8.74
C ASP A 124 -15.42 -15.50 7.49
N LEU A 125 -16.20 -14.41 7.44
CA LEU A 125 -16.30 -13.54 6.28
C LEU A 125 -15.22 -12.45 6.25
N VAL A 126 -14.88 -11.87 7.41
CA VAL A 126 -13.93 -10.75 7.49
C VAL A 126 -12.57 -11.10 6.86
N PRO A 127 -11.93 -12.26 7.12
CA PRO A 127 -10.67 -12.61 6.47
C PRO A 127 -10.75 -12.66 4.95
N LEU A 128 -11.87 -13.16 4.40
CA LEU A 128 -12.09 -13.25 2.95
C LEU A 128 -12.26 -11.85 2.34
N VAL A 129 -13.04 -10.98 3.00
CA VAL A 129 -13.23 -9.60 2.54
C VAL A 129 -11.94 -8.80 2.63
N LEU A 130 -11.16 -8.97 3.70
CA LEU A 130 -9.84 -8.34 3.86
C LEU A 130 -8.86 -8.80 2.79
N GLN A 131 -8.84 -10.10 2.48
CA GLN A 131 -8.06 -10.64 1.37
C GLN A 131 -8.50 -10.01 0.04
N ALA A 132 -9.81 -9.86 -0.19
CA ALA A 132 -10.34 -9.18 -1.37
C ALA A 132 -9.84 -7.73 -1.48
N VAL A 133 -9.92 -6.96 -0.40
CA VAL A 133 -9.46 -5.56 -0.35
C VAL A 133 -7.96 -5.49 -0.66
N GLU A 134 -7.15 -6.36 -0.05
CA GLU A 134 -5.71 -6.40 -0.30
C GLU A 134 -5.42 -6.71 -1.78
N SER A 135 -5.99 -7.77 -2.33
CA SER A 135 -5.81 -8.18 -3.72
C SER A 135 -6.30 -7.12 -4.72
N LEU A 136 -7.48 -6.54 -4.51
CA LEU A 136 -8.03 -5.50 -5.38
C LEU A 136 -7.17 -4.22 -5.33
N SER A 137 -6.59 -3.88 -4.17
CA SER A 137 -5.65 -2.76 -4.06
C SER A 137 -4.35 -3.01 -4.83
N VAL A 138 -3.85 -4.26 -4.85
CA VAL A 138 -2.70 -4.66 -5.66
C VAL A 138 -3.03 -4.59 -7.15
N CYS A 139 -4.22 -5.03 -7.56
CA CYS A 139 -4.71 -4.91 -8.93
C CYS A 139 -4.79 -3.43 -9.35
N ALA A 140 -5.31 -2.55 -8.51
CA ALA A 140 -5.42 -1.11 -8.82
C ALA A 140 -4.05 -0.49 -9.10
N LYS A 141 -3.06 -0.77 -8.25
CA LYS A 141 -1.67 -0.35 -8.49
C LYS A 141 -1.07 -0.95 -9.75
N SER A 142 -1.24 -2.26 -9.94
CA SER A 142 -0.67 -2.98 -11.07
C SER A 142 -1.22 -2.44 -12.40
N LEU A 143 -2.52 -2.09 -12.44
CA LEU A 143 -3.15 -1.47 -13.60
C LEU A 143 -2.57 -0.08 -13.90
N VAL A 144 -2.38 0.76 -12.88
CA VAL A 144 -1.78 2.10 -13.05
C VAL A 144 -0.31 1.99 -13.48
N LEU A 145 0.44 1.06 -12.91
CA LEU A 145 1.84 0.79 -13.27
C LEU A 145 2.00 0.11 -14.63
N ASP A 146 0.96 -0.53 -15.18
CA ASP A 146 1.04 -1.15 -16.51
C ASP A 146 1.30 -0.10 -17.62
N SER A 147 0.94 1.15 -17.38
CA SER A 147 1.24 2.29 -18.26
C SER A 147 2.75 2.53 -18.49
N ILE A 148 3.60 1.99 -17.62
CA ILE A 148 5.06 2.04 -17.70
C ILE A 148 5.69 0.66 -17.93
N SER A 149 4.88 -0.39 -18.15
CA SER A 149 5.38 -1.72 -18.50
C SER A 149 6.26 -1.65 -19.76
N GLY A 150 7.50 -2.12 -19.67
CA GLY A 150 8.48 -2.10 -20.78
C GLY A 150 9.32 -0.82 -20.89
N SER A 151 9.18 0.11 -19.93
CA SER A 151 10.08 1.28 -19.81
C SER A 151 11.32 0.97 -18.95
N LYS A 152 12.31 1.87 -18.97
CA LYS A 152 13.54 1.79 -18.16
C LYS A 152 13.37 2.33 -16.72
N PHE A 153 12.14 2.39 -16.20
CA PHE A 153 11.86 2.89 -14.86
C PHE A 153 11.85 1.77 -13.82
N ASP A 154 12.27 2.08 -12.59
CA ASP A 154 12.15 1.13 -11.47
C ASP A 154 10.69 1.07 -11.02
N ILE A 155 9.99 0.05 -11.52
CA ILE A 155 8.56 -0.17 -11.24
C ILE A 155 8.32 -0.46 -9.76
N MET A 156 9.25 -1.15 -9.08
CA MET A 156 9.12 -1.50 -7.66
C MET A 156 9.28 -0.26 -6.77
N ALA A 157 10.25 0.60 -7.08
CA ALA A 157 10.38 1.89 -6.41
C ALA A 157 9.14 2.76 -6.63
N LEU A 158 8.63 2.85 -7.86
CA LEU A 158 7.43 3.64 -8.17
C LEU A 158 6.17 3.08 -7.48
N GLN A 159 6.03 1.76 -7.36
CA GLN A 159 4.96 1.13 -6.57
C GLN A 159 5.02 1.53 -5.10
N ARG A 160 6.23 1.57 -4.51
CA ARG A 160 6.43 2.03 -3.13
C ARG A 160 6.11 3.52 -2.98
N CYS A 161 6.48 4.34 -3.96
CA CYS A 161 6.10 5.75 -4.01
C CYS A 161 4.58 5.95 -4.07
N LEU A 162 3.86 5.18 -4.90
CA LEU A 162 2.39 5.21 -4.95
C LEU A 162 1.76 4.89 -3.60
N SER A 163 2.41 4.04 -2.79
CA SER A 163 1.94 3.62 -1.47
C SER A 163 2.04 4.69 -0.38
N VAL A 164 2.72 5.81 -0.66
CA VAL A 164 2.89 6.94 0.27
C VAL A 164 2.46 8.28 -0.34
N SER A 165 2.10 8.30 -1.62
CA SER A 165 1.73 9.52 -2.34
C SER A 165 0.23 9.79 -2.38
N GLY A 166 -0.56 9.27 -1.43
CA GLY A 166 -1.97 9.63 -1.25
C GLY A 166 -2.13 11.05 -0.70
N VAL A 167 -2.96 11.86 -1.35
CA VAL A 167 -3.06 13.32 -1.07
C VAL A 167 -4.05 13.67 0.04
N GLN A 168 -4.86 12.70 0.47
CA GLN A 168 -5.98 12.93 1.39
C GLN A 168 -5.55 12.89 2.87
N CYS A 169 -4.38 12.31 3.20
CA CYS A 169 -3.90 12.24 4.57
C CYS A 169 -3.19 13.54 4.99
N LEU A 170 -3.78 14.29 5.92
CA LEU A 170 -3.23 15.56 6.39
C LEU A 170 -1.88 15.42 7.13
N LYS A 171 -1.51 14.22 7.59
CA LYS A 171 -0.23 13.98 8.29
C LYS A 171 0.95 13.76 7.33
N THR A 172 0.71 13.57 6.04
CA THR A 172 1.76 13.41 5.02
C THR A 172 1.84 14.56 4.03
N VAL A 173 1.07 15.66 4.18
CA VAL A 173 0.86 16.73 3.17
C VAL A 173 2.10 17.17 2.39
N CYS A 174 3.28 17.24 3.03
CA CYS A 174 4.52 17.69 2.42
C CYS A 174 5.23 16.64 1.53
N LEU A 175 4.74 15.40 1.46
CA LEU A 175 5.40 14.29 0.76
C LEU A 175 4.71 13.86 -0.56
N PRO A 176 3.37 13.68 -0.64
CA PRO A 176 2.70 13.18 -1.83
C PRO A 176 2.91 13.98 -3.11
N ARG A 177 2.72 15.31 -3.07
CA ARG A 177 2.81 16.16 -4.27
C ARG A 177 4.22 16.20 -4.85
N PRO A 178 5.28 16.48 -4.05
CA PRO A 178 6.65 16.44 -4.57
C PRO A 178 7.01 15.10 -5.23
N ILE A 179 6.57 13.98 -4.65
CA ILE A 179 6.77 12.66 -5.27
C ILE A 179 6.00 12.55 -6.61
N GLN A 180 4.72 12.92 -6.64
CA GLN A 180 3.88 12.83 -7.84
C GLN A 180 4.38 13.72 -8.98
N ASP A 181 4.84 14.94 -8.69
CA ASP A 181 5.37 15.90 -9.67
C ASP A 181 6.60 15.34 -10.41
N ASN A 182 7.28 14.37 -9.81
CA ASN A 182 8.47 13.73 -10.33
C ASN A 182 8.20 12.36 -10.98
N TYR A 183 6.95 11.91 -11.07
CA TYR A 183 6.59 10.67 -11.76
C TYR A 183 6.82 10.74 -13.28
N PRO A 184 7.08 9.59 -13.92
CA PRO A 184 7.00 9.51 -15.37
C PRO A 184 5.64 10.02 -15.87
N LYS A 185 5.63 10.77 -16.97
CA LYS A 185 4.40 11.39 -17.51
C LYS A 185 3.30 10.37 -17.79
N SER A 186 3.65 9.19 -18.30
CA SER A 186 2.69 8.10 -18.55
C SER A 186 2.05 7.59 -17.26
N LEU A 187 2.84 7.44 -16.20
CA LEU A 187 2.34 7.05 -14.89
C LEU A 187 1.42 8.12 -14.30
N LEU A 188 1.80 9.39 -14.41
CA LEU A 188 1.00 10.51 -13.94
C LEU A 188 -0.36 10.56 -14.66
N SER A 189 -0.37 10.46 -16.00
CA SER A 189 -1.61 10.43 -16.79
C SER A 189 -2.50 9.23 -16.45
N ALA A 190 -1.92 8.03 -16.26
CA ALA A 190 -2.68 6.85 -15.85
C ALA A 190 -3.27 7.00 -14.44
N LEU A 191 -2.54 7.63 -13.52
CA LEU A 191 -3.01 7.92 -12.17
C LEU A 191 -4.12 8.99 -12.17
N GLU A 192 -4.03 10.00 -13.03
CA GLU A 192 -5.07 11.02 -13.22
C GLU A 192 -6.34 10.41 -13.82
N GLU A 193 -6.22 9.53 -14.83
CA GLU A 193 -7.34 8.80 -15.42
C GLU A 193 -8.03 7.91 -14.38
N TRP A 194 -7.25 7.13 -13.63
CA TRP A 194 -7.75 6.28 -12.54
C TRP A 194 -8.52 7.10 -11.49
N ASN A 195 -7.93 8.19 -11.01
CA ASN A 195 -8.55 9.03 -9.98
C ASN A 195 -9.77 9.79 -10.51
N GLY A 196 -9.73 10.28 -11.75
CA GLY A 196 -10.78 11.04 -12.41
C GLY A 196 -11.99 10.20 -12.86
N THR A 197 -11.84 8.87 -12.96
CA THR A 197 -12.95 7.98 -13.29
C THR A 197 -14.02 8.01 -12.19
N SER A 198 -15.21 8.54 -12.49
CA SER A 198 -16.31 8.63 -11.53
C SER A 198 -17.04 7.28 -11.37
N LEU A 199 -17.67 7.09 -10.21
CA LEU A 199 -18.55 5.96 -9.92
C LEU A 199 -20.05 6.33 -10.03
N ASP A 200 -20.38 7.54 -10.51
CA ASP A 200 -21.76 8.05 -10.57
C ASP A 200 -22.69 7.22 -11.49
N GLU A 201 -22.14 6.46 -12.44
CA GLU A 201 -22.91 5.56 -13.29
C GLU A 201 -23.48 4.36 -12.51
N TYR A 202 -22.88 4.01 -11.37
CA TYR A 202 -23.38 2.95 -10.51
C TYR A 202 -24.58 3.43 -9.69
N PRO A 203 -25.56 2.54 -9.43
CA PRO A 203 -26.64 2.88 -8.53
C PRO A 203 -26.09 3.26 -7.15
N PRO A 204 -26.68 4.25 -6.45
CA PRO A 204 -26.17 4.71 -5.17
C PRO A 204 -25.96 3.54 -4.20
N ILE A 205 -24.85 3.56 -3.50
CA ILE A 205 -24.45 2.46 -2.63
C ILE A 205 -25.50 2.26 -1.53
N LEU A 206 -25.86 0.99 -1.26
CA LEU A 206 -26.91 0.60 -0.31
C LEU A 206 -28.33 1.09 -0.65
N CYS A 207 -28.59 1.61 -1.85
CA CYS A 207 -29.93 2.08 -2.22
C CYS A 207 -30.98 0.96 -2.28
N TRP A 208 -30.56 -0.31 -2.32
CA TRP A 208 -31.44 -1.46 -2.11
C TRP A 208 -32.14 -1.43 -0.75
N ARG A 209 -31.55 -0.81 0.29
CA ARG A 209 -32.15 -0.65 1.62
C ARG A 209 -33.26 0.41 1.67
N THR A 210 -33.29 1.36 0.73
CA THR A 210 -34.12 2.57 0.83
C THR A 210 -34.97 2.88 -0.40
N GLN A 211 -34.39 2.82 -1.61
CA GLN A 211 -35.04 3.24 -2.86
C GLN A 211 -35.87 2.13 -3.50
N PHE A 212 -35.46 0.88 -3.32
CA PHE A 212 -36.11 -0.25 -3.99
C PHE A 212 -37.18 -0.95 -3.13
N ASN A 213 -37.32 -0.58 -1.85
CA ASN A 213 -38.35 -1.13 -0.94
C ASN A 213 -39.80 -0.89 -1.39
N ASN A 214 -40.04 0.08 -2.28
CA ASN A 214 -41.39 0.48 -2.71
C ASN A 214 -41.81 -0.12 -4.07
N THR A 215 -40.94 -0.90 -4.72
CA THR A 215 -41.27 -1.61 -5.97
C THR A 215 -41.74 -3.03 -5.69
N PRO A 216 -42.75 -3.56 -6.42
CA PRO A 216 -43.20 -4.95 -6.31
C PRO A 216 -42.19 -5.99 -6.86
N SER A 217 -40.99 -5.54 -7.24
CA SER A 217 -39.86 -6.35 -7.73
C SER A 217 -38.80 -6.45 -6.64
N PHE A 218 -38.08 -7.57 -6.57
CA PHE A 218 -36.99 -7.80 -5.62
C PHE A 218 -36.00 -6.61 -5.60
N PRO A 219 -35.92 -5.86 -4.49
CA PRO A 219 -35.11 -4.65 -4.41
C PRO A 219 -33.63 -4.88 -4.76
N SER A 220 -33.13 -6.01 -4.27
CA SER A 220 -31.78 -6.48 -4.45
C SER A 220 -31.50 -7.03 -5.85
N GLU A 221 -32.50 -7.59 -6.53
CA GLU A 221 -32.37 -8.07 -7.91
C GLU A 221 -32.23 -6.89 -8.88
N SER A 222 -33.08 -5.88 -8.71
CA SER A 222 -33.04 -4.65 -9.52
C SER A 222 -31.70 -3.95 -9.35
N TYR A 223 -31.17 -3.94 -8.11
CA TYR A 223 -29.84 -3.40 -7.80
C TYR A 223 -28.70 -4.21 -8.46
N ILE A 224 -28.64 -5.53 -8.26
CA ILE A 224 -27.61 -6.40 -8.89
C ILE A 224 -27.68 -6.31 -10.41
N THR A 225 -28.88 -6.30 -11.00
CA THR A 225 -29.07 -6.17 -12.45
C THR A 225 -28.59 -4.83 -12.96
N SER A 226 -28.80 -3.76 -12.20
CA SER A 226 -28.27 -2.42 -12.53
C SER A 226 -26.75 -2.42 -12.51
N ILE A 227 -26.11 -3.00 -11.49
CA ILE A 227 -24.64 -3.17 -11.42
C ILE A 227 -24.12 -3.99 -12.61
N ILE A 228 -24.78 -5.11 -12.94
CA ILE A 228 -24.42 -5.92 -14.12
C ILE A 228 -24.50 -5.08 -15.39
N SER A 229 -25.55 -4.26 -15.54
CA SER A 229 -25.73 -3.45 -16.74
C SER A 229 -24.61 -2.42 -16.93
N VAL A 230 -24.17 -1.76 -15.85
CA VAL A 230 -23.07 -0.78 -15.83
C VAL A 230 -21.73 -1.46 -16.13
N ASN A 231 -21.47 -2.61 -15.51
CA ASN A 231 -20.27 -3.40 -15.79
C ASN A 231 -20.24 -3.87 -17.27
N VAL A 232 -21.38 -4.30 -17.81
CA VAL A 232 -21.49 -4.71 -19.22
C VAL A 232 -21.28 -3.54 -20.19
N SER A 233 -21.73 -2.32 -19.85
CA SER A 233 -21.38 -1.13 -20.64
C SER A 233 -19.88 -0.82 -20.57
N GLY A 234 -19.25 -1.01 -19.41
CA GLY A 234 -17.79 -0.86 -19.25
C GLY A 234 -16.97 -1.83 -20.11
N ILE A 235 -17.44 -3.08 -20.28
CA ILE A 235 -16.82 -4.06 -21.19
C ILE A 235 -16.81 -3.53 -22.63
N ARG A 236 -17.90 -2.88 -23.09
CA ARG A 236 -17.98 -2.33 -24.45
C ARG A 236 -16.92 -1.26 -24.72
N GLN A 237 -16.50 -0.56 -23.67
CA GLN A 237 -15.50 0.50 -23.72
C GLN A 237 -14.09 -0.01 -23.39
N ASN A 238 -13.93 -1.31 -23.12
CA ASN A 238 -12.69 -1.95 -22.68
C ASN A 238 -12.04 -1.27 -21.46
N ASN A 239 -12.86 -0.71 -20.56
CA ASN A 239 -12.38 0.04 -19.41
C ASN A 239 -12.63 -0.72 -18.10
N ILE A 240 -11.62 -1.44 -17.62
CA ILE A 240 -11.70 -2.23 -16.37
C ILE A 240 -11.61 -1.37 -15.11
N ILE A 241 -11.24 -0.08 -15.24
CA ILE A 241 -11.04 0.85 -14.12
C ILE A 241 -12.33 0.98 -13.31
N HIS A 242 -13.47 1.21 -13.98
CA HIS A 242 -14.77 1.39 -13.32
C HIS A 242 -15.15 0.19 -12.46
N CYS A 243 -15.05 -1.02 -13.03
CA CYS A 243 -15.40 -2.27 -12.35
C CYS A 243 -14.49 -2.54 -11.15
N LEU A 244 -13.18 -2.36 -11.34
CA LEU A 244 -12.19 -2.61 -10.30
C LEU A 244 -12.32 -1.59 -9.16
N LYS A 245 -12.49 -0.30 -9.50
CA LYS A 245 -12.66 0.79 -8.53
C LYS A 245 -13.95 0.64 -7.73
N HIS A 246 -15.06 0.24 -8.38
CA HIS A 246 -16.32 -0.04 -7.70
C HIS A 246 -16.19 -1.26 -6.76
N CYS A 247 -15.66 -2.38 -7.25
CA CYS A 247 -15.49 -3.59 -6.45
C CYS A 247 -14.58 -3.36 -5.23
N LEU A 248 -13.48 -2.62 -5.38
CA LEU A 248 -12.62 -2.22 -4.27
C LEU A 248 -13.35 -1.34 -3.25
N TYR A 249 -14.17 -0.39 -3.72
CA TYR A 249 -14.98 0.46 -2.84
C TYR A 249 -15.97 -0.39 -2.03
N ILE A 250 -16.72 -1.29 -2.68
CA ILE A 250 -17.69 -2.15 -2.02
C ILE A 250 -17.02 -3.07 -1.00
N ALA A 251 -15.89 -3.68 -1.36
CA ALA A 251 -15.10 -4.51 -0.44
C ALA A 251 -14.68 -3.71 0.81
N ALA A 252 -14.14 -2.50 0.61
CA ALA A 252 -13.74 -1.62 1.71
C ALA A 252 -14.94 -1.16 2.57
N LEU A 253 -16.09 -0.84 1.94
CA LEU A 253 -17.30 -0.47 2.67
C LEU A 253 -17.77 -1.64 3.53
N PHE A 254 -17.77 -2.84 2.97
CA PHE A 254 -18.22 -4.03 3.68
C PHE A 254 -17.36 -4.34 4.91
N THR A 255 -16.05 -4.06 4.86
CA THR A 255 -15.21 -4.15 6.08
C THR A 255 -15.67 -3.19 7.19
N GLY A 256 -16.18 -2.00 6.83
CA GLY A 256 -16.72 -1.04 7.78
C GLY A 256 -18.05 -1.49 8.38
N GLU A 257 -18.92 -2.12 7.58
CA GLU A 257 -20.18 -2.69 8.07
C GLU A 257 -19.96 -3.87 9.03
N LEU A 258 -18.92 -4.67 8.80
CA LEU A 258 -18.58 -5.80 9.66
C LEU A 258 -17.86 -5.38 10.96
N LEU A 259 -17.32 -4.16 11.02
CA LEU A 259 -16.49 -3.69 12.13
C LEU A 259 -17.19 -3.73 13.51
N PRO A 260 -18.46 -3.30 13.68
CA PRO A 260 -19.15 -3.37 14.98
C PRO A 260 -19.28 -4.80 15.52
N LEU A 261 -19.29 -5.80 14.65
CA LEU A 261 -19.39 -7.22 14.99
C LEU A 261 -18.04 -7.81 15.44
N CYS A 262 -16.94 -7.06 15.29
CA CYS A 262 -15.57 -7.50 15.53
C CYS A 262 -14.96 -6.96 16.84
N ASN A 263 -15.74 -6.25 17.65
CA ASN A 263 -15.22 -5.50 18.81
C ASN A 263 -14.52 -6.38 19.86
N ASP A 264 -14.82 -7.68 19.93
CA ASP A 264 -14.27 -8.58 20.94
C ASP A 264 -12.99 -9.33 20.50
N PHE A 265 -12.53 -9.14 19.25
CA PHE A 265 -11.44 -9.95 18.66
C PHE A 265 -10.19 -9.14 18.32
N SER A 266 -9.19 -9.17 19.21
CA SER A 266 -7.94 -8.42 19.06
C SER A 266 -7.12 -8.77 17.82
N LEU A 267 -7.09 -10.05 17.41
CA LEU A 267 -6.39 -10.48 16.20
C LEU A 267 -7.04 -9.93 14.92
N LEU A 268 -8.38 -9.93 14.86
CA LEU A 268 -9.12 -9.44 13.70
C LEU A 268 -8.97 -7.91 13.55
N GLN A 269 -8.94 -7.19 14.67
CA GLN A 269 -8.64 -5.76 14.69
C GLN A 269 -7.23 -5.46 14.16
N TYR A 270 -6.24 -6.29 14.47
CA TYR A 270 -4.90 -6.17 13.91
C TYR A 270 -4.90 -6.34 12.39
N ASP A 271 -5.57 -7.37 11.88
CA ASP A 271 -5.68 -7.64 10.44
C ASP A 271 -6.43 -6.52 9.70
N LEU A 272 -7.53 -6.02 10.27
CA LEU A 272 -8.29 -4.86 9.77
C LEU A 272 -7.39 -3.63 9.64
N VAL A 273 -6.63 -3.30 10.69
CA VAL A 273 -5.67 -2.19 10.65
C VAL A 273 -4.59 -2.45 9.60
N ARG A 274 -4.02 -3.66 9.52
CA ARG A 274 -2.95 -4.00 8.58
C ARG A 274 -3.37 -3.76 7.13
N VAL A 275 -4.60 -4.12 6.77
CA VAL A 275 -5.14 -4.02 5.41
C VAL A 275 -5.65 -2.61 5.12
N LEU A 276 -6.48 -2.03 5.98
CA LEU A 276 -7.14 -0.75 5.73
C LEU A 276 -6.20 0.46 5.89
N PHE A 277 -5.25 0.40 6.82
CA PHE A 277 -4.44 1.59 7.15
C PHE A 277 -3.68 2.13 5.93
N PRO A 278 -3.00 1.31 5.11
CA PRO A 278 -2.26 1.84 3.96
C PRO A 278 -3.10 2.44 2.85
N LEU A 279 -4.38 2.07 2.75
CA LEU A 279 -5.28 2.62 1.74
C LEU A 279 -5.52 4.13 1.94
N ILE A 280 -5.30 4.67 3.13
CA ILE A 280 -5.41 6.12 3.36
C ILE A 280 -4.20 6.91 2.86
N LEU A 281 -3.06 6.23 2.67
CA LEU A 281 -1.79 6.82 2.25
C LEU A 281 -1.46 6.54 0.78
N ASP A 282 -2.29 5.74 0.12
CA ASP A 282 -2.09 5.31 -1.25
C ASP A 282 -2.67 6.30 -2.28
N ALA A 283 -1.94 6.55 -3.36
CA ALA A 283 -2.43 7.39 -4.44
C ALA A 283 -3.55 6.73 -5.28
N THR A 284 -3.60 5.40 -5.31
CA THR A 284 -4.61 4.65 -6.08
C THR A 284 -5.91 4.45 -5.32
N THR A 285 -5.99 4.83 -4.05
CA THR A 285 -7.21 4.66 -3.24
C THR A 285 -7.70 5.97 -2.61
N ASN A 286 -7.37 7.11 -3.24
CA ASN A 286 -7.84 8.43 -2.82
C ASN A 286 -9.38 8.51 -2.72
N ASN A 287 -10.11 7.78 -3.56
CA ASN A 287 -11.58 7.71 -3.53
C ASN A 287 -12.15 6.99 -2.30
N LEU A 288 -11.32 6.28 -1.54
CA LEU A 288 -11.71 5.56 -0.32
C LEU A 288 -11.39 6.35 0.95
N SER A 289 -10.74 7.52 0.84
CA SER A 289 -10.12 8.20 1.98
C SER A 289 -11.10 8.50 3.12
N GLU A 290 -12.28 9.03 2.82
CA GLU A 290 -13.30 9.36 3.81
C GLU A 290 -13.84 8.11 4.52
N LEU A 291 -14.15 7.07 3.73
CA LEU A 291 -14.64 5.79 4.22
C LEU A 291 -13.61 5.11 5.14
N ILE A 292 -12.35 5.04 4.69
CA ILE A 292 -11.26 4.43 5.45
C ILE A 292 -10.94 5.26 6.70
N ALA A 293 -10.99 6.60 6.62
CA ALA A 293 -10.78 7.46 7.78
C ALA A 293 -11.82 7.21 8.88
N LEU A 294 -13.09 6.98 8.52
CA LEU A 294 -14.14 6.63 9.48
C LEU A 294 -13.85 5.29 10.18
N ASN A 295 -13.49 4.26 9.41
CA ASN A 295 -13.16 2.94 9.94
C ASN A 295 -11.90 2.96 10.83
N LEU A 296 -10.85 3.67 10.40
CA LEU A 296 -9.60 3.82 11.16
C LEU A 296 -9.79 4.65 12.43
N LYS A 297 -10.72 5.61 12.45
CA LYS A 297 -11.06 6.37 13.66
C LYS A 297 -11.52 5.46 14.78
N ILE A 298 -12.27 4.40 14.46
CA ILE A 298 -12.74 3.39 15.42
C ILE A 298 -11.59 2.46 15.82
N LEU A 299 -10.81 1.98 14.86
CA LEU A 299 -9.75 0.97 15.08
C LEU A 299 -8.47 1.49 15.73
N VAL A 300 -8.07 2.72 15.40
CA VAL A 300 -6.78 3.32 15.80
C VAL A 300 -6.96 4.54 16.68
N GLY A 301 -8.09 5.24 16.55
CA GLY A 301 -8.34 6.53 17.18
C GLY A 301 -8.34 7.67 16.17
N ALA A 302 -8.59 8.88 16.66
CA ALA A 302 -8.73 10.06 15.82
C ALA A 302 -7.49 10.31 14.94
N MET A 303 -7.71 10.89 13.76
CA MET A 303 -6.68 11.14 12.73
C MET A 303 -5.57 12.09 13.19
N ASP A 304 -5.86 12.93 14.17
CA ASP A 304 -4.93 13.85 14.82
C ASP A 304 -4.16 13.21 15.98
N SER A 305 -4.55 12.00 16.40
CA SER A 305 -3.93 11.30 17.53
C SER A 305 -2.47 10.94 17.28
N VAL A 306 -1.74 10.83 18.39
CA VAL A 306 -0.34 10.41 18.43
C VAL A 306 -0.16 9.00 17.86
N GLN A 307 -1.08 8.08 18.17
CA GLN A 307 -1.02 6.69 17.70
C GLN A 307 -1.18 6.60 16.19
N PHE A 308 -2.09 7.40 15.62
CA PHE A 308 -2.27 7.49 14.17
C PHE A 308 -0.99 8.02 13.50
N LEU A 309 -0.40 9.10 14.03
CA LEU A 309 0.81 9.70 13.48
C LEU A 309 2.00 8.73 13.47
N VAL A 310 2.21 7.95 14.54
CA VAL A 310 3.28 6.93 14.59
C VAL A 310 3.08 5.86 13.51
N LYS A 311 1.84 5.42 13.26
CA LYS A 311 1.55 4.46 12.20
C LYS A 311 1.81 5.06 10.81
N VAL A 312 1.49 6.34 10.60
CA VAL A 312 1.80 7.05 9.35
C VAL A 312 3.32 7.05 9.11
N TYR A 313 4.09 7.47 10.10
CA TYR A 313 5.55 7.49 10.01
C TYR A 313 6.15 6.12 9.75
N ASN A 314 5.70 5.07 10.46
CA ASN A 314 6.16 3.70 10.21
C ASN A 314 5.81 3.22 8.79
N HIS A 315 4.60 3.50 8.30
CA HIS A 315 4.19 3.11 6.95
C HIS A 315 5.02 3.84 5.89
N VAL A 316 5.27 5.14 6.06
CA VAL A 316 6.12 5.91 5.14
C VAL A 316 7.53 5.31 5.11
N LEU A 317 8.18 5.14 6.27
CA LEU A 317 9.54 4.60 6.36
C LEU A 317 9.65 3.19 5.76
N THR A 318 8.68 2.31 6.03
CA THR A 318 8.69 0.93 5.50
C THR A 318 8.68 0.90 3.97
N ASN A 319 7.98 1.83 3.34
CA ASN A 319 7.89 1.90 1.89
C ASN A 319 9.08 2.67 1.28
N THR A 320 9.53 3.75 1.90
CA THR A 320 10.53 4.66 1.33
C THR A 320 11.97 4.27 1.63
N TYR A 321 12.26 3.64 2.78
CA TYR A 321 13.64 3.27 3.15
C TYR A 321 14.33 2.39 2.10
N PRO A 322 13.70 1.33 1.55
CA PRO A 322 14.38 0.50 0.54
C PRO A 322 14.65 1.22 -0.78
N ILE A 323 13.95 2.32 -1.07
CA ILE A 323 14.20 3.16 -2.26
C ILE A 323 15.47 4.01 -2.09
N LEU A 324 15.79 4.38 -0.84
CA LEU A 324 16.97 5.18 -0.52
C LEU A 324 18.27 4.38 -0.60
N LEU A 325 18.18 3.06 -0.46
CA LEU A 325 19.32 2.17 -0.52
C LEU A 325 19.80 1.98 -1.98
N PRO A 326 21.10 1.75 -2.21
CA PRO A 326 21.60 1.34 -3.51
C PRO A 326 21.16 -0.11 -3.81
N ASP A 327 20.92 -0.43 -5.09
CA ASP A 327 20.39 -1.73 -5.56
C ASP A 327 21.30 -2.94 -5.29
N THR A 328 22.45 -2.75 -4.64
CA THR A 328 23.44 -3.79 -4.36
C THR A 328 22.96 -4.89 -3.41
N GLU A 329 21.81 -4.73 -2.75
CA GLU A 329 21.27 -5.71 -1.78
C GLU A 329 20.01 -6.45 -2.24
N ASN A 330 19.42 -6.13 -3.40
CA ASN A 330 18.22 -6.81 -3.91
C ASN A 330 18.52 -8.00 -4.84
N ILE A 331 19.77 -8.46 -4.91
CA ILE A 331 20.09 -9.72 -5.57
C ILE A 331 19.85 -10.84 -4.56
N ASP A 332 18.59 -11.27 -4.47
CA ASP A 332 18.26 -12.56 -3.84
C ASP A 332 19.11 -13.66 -4.49
N THR A 333 19.82 -14.40 -3.65
CA THR A 333 20.87 -15.35 -3.98
C THR A 333 20.43 -16.66 -4.66
N ASP A 334 19.25 -16.73 -5.28
CA ASP A 334 18.75 -17.99 -5.87
C ASP A 334 18.52 -17.98 -7.39
N THR A 335 18.81 -16.89 -8.09
CA THR A 335 18.91 -16.90 -9.56
C THR A 335 20.26 -16.34 -9.98
N LYS A 336 21.26 -17.23 -10.04
CA LYS A 336 22.45 -17.04 -10.88
C LYS A 336 22.01 -17.12 -12.35
N GLU A 337 21.38 -16.06 -12.83
CA GLU A 337 21.46 -15.75 -14.26
C GLU A 337 22.67 -14.84 -14.43
N GLU A 338 23.49 -15.23 -15.40
CA GLU A 338 24.81 -14.71 -15.67
C GLU A 338 24.77 -13.19 -15.85
N GLN A 339 25.64 -12.50 -15.12
CA GLN A 339 25.88 -11.07 -15.30
C GLN A 339 26.46 -10.84 -16.69
N GLU A 340 25.61 -10.52 -17.66
CA GLU A 340 26.03 -9.87 -18.90
C GLU A 340 26.36 -8.39 -18.59
N GLU A 341 27.57 -7.97 -18.97
CA GLU A 341 28.02 -6.58 -19.00
C GLU A 341 27.08 -5.74 -19.87
N GLY A 342 26.05 -5.16 -19.27
CA GLY A 342 25.06 -4.35 -20.00
C GLY A 342 23.72 -4.15 -19.31
N THR A 343 23.50 -4.64 -18.09
CA THR A 343 22.21 -4.50 -17.40
C THR A 343 21.89 -3.03 -17.16
N GLU A 344 20.97 -2.50 -17.97
CA GLU A 344 20.56 -1.10 -17.96
C GLU A 344 20.00 -0.73 -16.58
N ARG A 345 20.62 0.24 -15.90
CA ARG A 345 20.17 0.73 -14.59
C ARG A 345 18.76 1.32 -14.75
N TYR A 346 17.80 0.80 -13.99
CA TYR A 346 16.48 1.40 -13.91
C TYR A 346 16.59 2.81 -13.30
N VAL A 347 15.92 3.77 -13.91
CA VAL A 347 16.05 5.18 -13.57
C VAL A 347 14.91 5.58 -12.66
N LEU A 348 15.19 5.98 -11.42
CA LEU A 348 14.25 6.74 -10.59
C LEU A 348 14.70 8.21 -10.59
N ASN A 349 13.74 9.14 -10.63
CA ASN A 349 14.06 10.55 -10.51
C ASN A 349 14.64 10.83 -9.11
N GLU A 350 15.89 11.28 -9.07
CA GLU A 350 16.63 11.53 -7.83
C GLU A 350 15.94 12.53 -6.90
N LYS A 351 15.13 13.44 -7.46
CA LYS A 351 14.36 14.40 -6.66
C LYS A 351 13.34 13.72 -5.73
N ILE A 352 12.82 12.55 -6.10
CA ILE A 352 11.96 11.74 -5.22
C ILE A 352 12.73 11.31 -3.97
N LEU A 353 14.01 10.95 -4.12
CA LEU A 353 14.87 10.57 -3.00
C LEU A 353 15.16 11.77 -2.10
N GLU A 354 15.40 12.94 -2.69
CA GLU A 354 15.57 14.20 -1.96
C GLU A 354 14.32 14.52 -1.10
N ASP A 355 13.12 14.38 -1.67
CA ASP A 355 11.85 14.65 -1.00
C ASP A 355 11.59 13.66 0.15
N ILE A 356 11.96 12.38 -0.03
CA ILE A 356 11.87 11.36 1.02
C ILE A 356 12.78 11.72 2.20
N VAL A 357 14.04 12.08 1.94
CA VAL A 357 15.00 12.44 3.01
C VAL A 357 14.56 13.72 3.70
N GLN A 358 14.04 14.70 2.97
CA GLN A 358 13.46 15.90 3.54
C GLN A 358 12.26 15.60 4.45
N TYR A 359 11.43 14.60 4.12
CA TYR A 359 10.36 14.17 5.02
C TYR A 359 10.91 13.53 6.30
N MET A 360 11.97 12.73 6.22
CA MET A 360 12.65 12.20 7.40
C MET A 360 13.25 13.32 8.27
N GLU A 361 13.74 14.39 7.67
CA GLU A 361 14.21 15.60 8.37
C GLU A 361 13.06 16.27 9.16
N ILE A 362 11.89 16.44 8.54
CA ILE A 362 10.67 16.96 9.22
C ILE A 362 10.25 16.04 10.38
N MET A 363 10.41 14.71 10.24
CA MET A 363 10.11 13.78 11.33
C MET A 363 10.97 14.03 12.58
N LEU A 364 12.22 14.49 12.43
CA LEU A 364 13.11 14.80 13.56
C LEU A 364 12.62 15.99 14.40
N GLU A 365 11.82 16.90 13.83
CA GLU A 365 11.29 18.06 14.54
C GLU A 365 10.31 17.66 15.65
N THR A 366 9.65 16.51 15.51
CA THR A 366 8.65 16.01 16.46
C THR A 366 9.19 14.88 17.33
N HIS A 367 8.85 14.87 18.63
CA HIS A 367 9.26 13.78 19.53
C HIS A 367 8.74 12.40 19.07
N MET A 368 7.53 12.36 18.50
CA MET A 368 6.96 11.12 17.97
C MET A 368 7.69 10.61 16.74
N GLY A 369 8.11 11.51 15.84
CA GLY A 369 8.91 11.15 14.68
C GLY A 369 10.27 10.61 15.10
N ARG A 370 10.96 11.26 16.04
CA ARG A 370 12.23 10.77 16.63
C ARG A 370 12.08 9.40 17.27
N GLY A 371 11.04 9.18 18.08
CA GLY A 371 10.76 7.88 18.68
C GLY A 371 10.40 6.80 17.66
N THR A 372 9.80 7.16 16.53
CA THR A 372 9.46 6.22 15.45
C THR A 372 10.71 5.84 14.65
N LEU A 373 11.56 6.81 14.32
CA LEU A 373 12.86 6.57 13.68
C LEU A 373 13.74 5.65 14.54
N ASP A 374 13.84 5.91 15.85
CA ASP A 374 14.59 5.05 16.78
C ASP A 374 14.08 3.60 16.75
N LYS A 375 12.77 3.39 16.72
CA LYS A 375 12.20 2.03 16.65
C LYS A 375 12.50 1.36 15.30
N PHE A 376 12.32 2.09 14.19
CA PHE A 376 12.51 1.56 12.85
C PHE A 376 13.96 1.16 12.57
N PHE A 377 14.94 1.97 13.00
CA PHE A 377 16.36 1.73 12.78
C PHE A 377 17.02 0.81 13.84
N ARG A 378 16.24 0.18 14.72
CA ARG A 378 16.72 -0.98 15.48
C ARG A 378 16.82 -2.23 14.60
N GLU A 379 15.89 -2.36 13.66
CA GLU A 379 15.80 -3.49 12.74
C GLU A 379 16.42 -3.18 11.36
N ASN A 380 16.61 -1.89 11.05
CA ASN A 380 17.15 -1.41 9.78
C ASN A 380 18.41 -0.56 9.99
N ASP A 381 19.31 -0.52 9.01
CA ASP A 381 20.57 0.21 9.15
C ASP A 381 20.49 1.63 8.58
N LEU A 382 20.51 2.62 9.47
CA LEU A 382 20.54 4.04 9.10
C LEU A 382 21.82 4.41 8.33
N ILE A 383 22.95 3.77 8.64
CA ILE A 383 24.24 4.07 7.98
C ILE A 383 24.22 3.74 6.49
N LYS A 384 23.42 2.76 6.05
CA LYS A 384 23.31 2.46 4.62
C LYS A 384 22.79 3.66 3.82
N ILE A 385 21.97 4.53 4.41
CA ILE A 385 21.55 5.80 3.81
C ILE A 385 22.72 6.79 3.72
N LEU A 386 23.58 6.85 4.74
CA LEU A 386 24.78 7.69 4.71
C LEU A 386 25.74 7.23 3.60
N LEU A 387 25.93 5.92 3.47
CA LEU A 387 26.80 5.33 2.46
C LEU A 387 26.26 5.50 1.04
N SER A 388 24.93 5.59 0.85
CA SER A 388 24.34 5.72 -0.48
C SER A 388 24.68 7.03 -1.19
N ILE A 389 25.19 8.04 -0.46
CA ILE A 389 25.67 9.31 -1.00
C ILE A 389 26.70 9.13 -2.13
N SER A 390 27.58 8.14 -2.03
CA SER A 390 28.64 7.92 -3.05
C SER A 390 28.13 7.41 -4.38
N THR A 391 26.91 6.88 -4.40
CA THR A 391 26.27 6.29 -5.58
C THR A 391 25.25 7.21 -6.25
N ARG A 392 25.01 8.39 -5.66
CA ARG A 392 23.95 9.34 -6.04
C ARG A 392 24.55 10.73 -6.27
N GLY A 393 23.75 11.67 -6.76
CA GLY A 393 24.14 13.03 -7.07
C GLY A 393 24.33 13.94 -5.85
N PRO A 394 24.87 15.16 -6.07
CA PRO A 394 25.27 16.06 -4.99
C PRO A 394 24.08 16.67 -4.23
N ARG A 395 22.90 16.80 -4.85
CA ARG A 395 21.71 17.33 -4.17
C ARG A 395 21.15 16.35 -3.16
N PHE A 396 21.08 15.07 -3.53
CA PHE A 396 20.74 14.00 -2.59
C PHE A 396 21.75 13.93 -1.43
N ALA A 397 23.05 14.01 -1.76
CA ALA A 397 24.11 14.08 -0.75
C ALA A 397 23.86 15.20 0.27
N SER A 398 23.49 16.38 -0.20
CA SER A 398 23.15 17.54 0.64
C SER A 398 22.04 17.22 1.63
N LYS A 399 20.94 16.63 1.15
CA LYS A 399 19.78 16.28 1.98
C LYS A 399 20.13 15.26 3.05
N VAL A 400 20.87 14.21 2.70
CA VAL A 400 21.30 13.19 3.67
C VAL A 400 22.23 13.81 4.71
N LEU A 401 23.21 14.62 4.30
CA LEU A 401 24.12 15.28 5.22
C LEU A 401 23.40 16.28 6.14
N LYS A 402 22.41 17.02 5.65
CA LYS A 402 21.56 17.90 6.48
C LYS A 402 20.80 17.11 7.53
N PHE A 403 20.15 16.02 7.13
CA PHE A 403 19.45 15.12 8.05
C PHE A 403 20.35 14.64 9.20
N PHE A 404 21.55 14.15 8.89
CA PHE A 404 22.50 13.69 9.92
C PHE A 404 23.01 14.85 10.79
N ASN A 405 23.36 15.99 10.21
CA ASN A 405 23.78 17.16 10.99
C ASN A 405 22.68 17.66 11.94
N GLN A 406 21.42 17.68 11.51
CA GLN A 406 20.30 18.03 12.36
C GLN A 406 20.10 17.02 13.50
N LEU A 407 20.24 15.72 13.22
CA LEU A 407 20.18 14.67 14.23
C LEU A 407 21.22 14.90 15.35
N TYR A 408 22.45 15.26 14.99
CA TYR A 408 23.52 15.51 15.97
C TYR A 408 23.32 16.82 16.74
N GLN A 409 22.92 17.89 16.06
CA GLN A 409 22.57 19.14 16.73
C GLN A 409 21.43 18.94 17.74
N LEU A 410 20.47 18.06 17.44
CA LEU A 410 19.40 17.69 18.38
C LEU A 410 19.94 16.89 19.56
N ASN A 411 20.92 16.01 19.37
CA ASN A 411 21.55 15.26 20.45
C ASN A 411 22.32 16.19 21.41
N GLU A 412 23.02 17.19 20.87
CA GLU A 412 23.73 18.20 21.67
C GLU A 412 22.77 19.10 22.45
N LYS A 413 21.63 19.48 21.84
CA LYS A 413 20.63 20.34 22.50
C LYS A 413 19.78 19.58 23.52
N ASN A 414 19.51 18.30 23.28
CA ASN A 414 18.57 17.48 24.06
C ASN A 414 19.21 16.15 24.51
N SER A 415 20.33 16.21 25.21
CA SER A 415 21.10 15.03 25.62
C SER A 415 20.39 14.10 26.62
N SER A 416 19.17 14.41 27.05
CA SER A 416 18.34 13.54 27.88
C SER A 416 17.40 12.63 27.06
N GLU A 417 17.27 12.86 25.75
CA GLU A 417 16.35 12.09 24.90
C GLU A 417 17.00 10.81 24.37
N GLY A 418 16.71 9.67 25.01
CA GLY A 418 17.32 8.39 24.67
C GLY A 418 17.09 7.90 23.23
N SER A 419 16.02 8.32 22.54
CA SER A 419 15.78 8.01 21.11
C SER A 419 16.84 8.61 20.21
N VAL A 420 17.19 9.89 20.43
CA VAL A 420 18.16 10.62 19.61
C VAL A 420 19.57 10.08 19.87
N GLN A 421 19.91 9.82 21.13
CA GLN A 421 21.19 9.21 21.51
C GLN A 421 21.41 7.86 20.81
N ARG A 422 20.37 7.00 20.80
CA ARG A 422 20.44 5.70 20.11
C ARG A 422 20.58 5.86 18.60
N LEU A 423 19.81 6.75 17.98
CA LEU A 423 19.97 7.06 16.56
C LEU A 423 21.39 7.54 16.24
N CYS A 424 21.97 8.41 17.06
CA CYS A 424 23.35 8.86 16.90
C CYS A 424 24.36 7.73 17.11
N SER A 425 24.13 6.85 18.09
CA SER A 425 25.00 5.69 18.36
C SER A 425 25.04 4.70 17.20
N THR A 426 24.05 4.75 16.28
CA THR A 426 24.05 3.93 15.06
C THR A 426 25.31 4.16 14.24
N LEU A 427 25.91 5.37 14.26
CA LEU A 427 27.21 5.63 13.61
C LEU A 427 28.33 4.69 14.06
N SER A 428 28.24 4.12 15.26
CA SER A 428 29.26 3.17 15.74
C SER A 428 29.39 1.95 14.81
N LYS A 429 28.31 1.56 14.10
CA LYS A 429 28.41 0.47 13.11
C LYS A 429 29.21 0.85 11.86
N LEU A 430 29.61 2.12 11.69
CA LEU A 430 30.54 2.52 10.63
C LEU A 430 31.91 1.85 10.80
N ALA A 431 32.30 1.53 12.06
CA ALA A 431 33.50 0.75 12.34
C ALA A 431 33.38 -0.73 11.93
N GLU A 432 32.16 -1.25 11.79
CA GLU A 432 31.87 -2.64 11.43
C GLU A 432 31.77 -2.85 9.91
N ILE A 433 31.68 -1.76 9.13
CA ILE A 433 31.52 -1.81 7.67
C ILE A 433 32.85 -2.21 7.01
N PRO A 434 32.83 -3.08 5.97
CA PRO A 434 34.04 -3.46 5.26
C PRO A 434 34.79 -2.24 4.70
N ASN A 435 36.09 -2.14 4.99
CA ASN A 435 36.94 -1.00 4.62
C ASN A 435 36.81 -0.60 3.15
N LYS A 436 36.64 -1.55 2.22
CA LYS A 436 36.48 -1.26 0.78
C LYS A 436 35.30 -0.33 0.48
N HIS A 437 34.13 -0.59 1.07
CA HIS A 437 32.94 0.24 0.84
C HIS A 437 33.11 1.62 1.50
N LEU A 438 33.77 1.66 2.66
CA LEU A 438 34.08 2.92 3.35
C LEU A 438 35.11 3.75 2.58
N GLU A 439 36.12 3.11 1.98
CA GLU A 439 37.12 3.74 1.10
C GLU A 439 36.47 4.32 -0.15
N GLU A 440 35.58 3.59 -0.83
CA GLU A 440 34.83 4.09 -1.99
C GLU A 440 33.96 5.31 -1.62
N TRP A 441 33.30 5.26 -0.46
CA TRP A 441 32.51 6.37 0.05
C TRP A 441 33.37 7.59 0.39
N LEU A 442 34.47 7.41 1.13
CA LEU A 442 35.41 8.47 1.47
C LEU A 442 36.09 9.06 0.23
N ASN A 443 36.44 8.25 -0.76
CA ASN A 443 37.02 8.71 -2.02
C ASN A 443 36.05 9.60 -2.80
N TYR A 444 34.76 9.26 -2.81
CA TYR A 444 33.73 10.14 -3.38
C TYR A 444 33.67 11.50 -2.65
N LEU A 445 33.70 11.49 -1.32
CA LEU A 445 33.62 12.72 -0.52
C LEU A 445 34.87 13.60 -0.61
N VAL A 446 36.06 12.99 -0.65
CA VAL A 446 37.34 13.70 -0.58
C VAL A 446 37.90 14.03 -1.96
N THR A 447 37.74 13.16 -2.95
CA THR A 447 38.27 13.38 -4.30
C THR A 447 37.15 13.68 -5.29
N GLY A 448 36.05 12.90 -5.26
CA GLY A 448 34.90 13.08 -6.15
C GLY A 448 34.28 14.47 -6.04
N MET A 449 33.94 14.92 -4.83
CA MET A 449 33.39 16.27 -4.60
C MET A 449 34.38 17.40 -4.87
N TYR A 450 35.69 17.11 -4.90
CA TYR A 450 36.71 18.09 -5.27
C TYR A 450 36.82 18.28 -6.77
N CYS A 451 36.92 17.19 -7.52
CA CYS A 451 36.88 17.23 -8.98
C CYS A 451 35.55 17.78 -9.51
N GLN A 452 34.42 17.46 -8.86
CA GLN A 452 33.11 17.98 -9.25
C GLN A 452 33.00 19.50 -9.05
N LEU A 453 33.63 20.07 -8.02
CA LEU A 453 33.61 21.52 -7.78
C LEU A 453 34.29 22.30 -8.91
N GLU A 454 35.40 21.79 -9.42
CA GLU A 454 36.16 22.39 -10.52
C GLU A 454 35.42 22.28 -11.87
N SER A 455 34.56 21.26 -12.01
CA SER A 455 33.77 20.98 -13.21
C SER A 455 32.30 21.44 -13.13
N ALA A 456 31.94 22.20 -12.08
CA ALA A 456 30.56 22.61 -11.83
C ALA A 456 29.98 23.37 -13.02
N LYS A 457 28.82 22.92 -13.52
CA LYS A 457 28.23 23.45 -14.75
C LYS A 457 27.36 24.67 -14.50
N SER A 458 27.02 24.94 -13.24
CA SER A 458 26.16 26.05 -12.82
C SER A 458 26.57 26.62 -11.46
N SER A 459 26.21 27.88 -11.21
CA SER A 459 26.43 28.51 -9.91
C SER A 459 25.71 27.79 -8.77
N ASP A 460 24.51 27.24 -9.03
CA ASP A 460 23.72 26.53 -8.01
C ASP A 460 24.35 25.19 -7.63
N GLU A 461 24.93 24.48 -8.61
CA GLU A 461 25.67 23.23 -8.38
C GLU A 461 26.94 23.48 -7.56
N TYR A 462 27.67 24.56 -7.85
CA TYR A 462 28.84 24.98 -7.08
C TYR A 462 28.48 25.26 -5.62
N LEU A 463 27.42 26.04 -5.37
CA LEU A 463 26.95 26.36 -4.02
C LEU A 463 26.52 25.10 -3.26
N CYS A 464 25.81 24.17 -3.92
CA CYS A 464 25.40 22.90 -3.33
C CYS A 464 26.60 22.05 -2.90
N LEU A 465 27.60 21.91 -3.77
CA LEU A 465 28.80 21.16 -3.44
C LEU A 465 29.62 21.82 -2.31
N GLN A 466 29.67 23.15 -2.26
CA GLN A 466 30.31 23.88 -1.17
C GLN A 466 29.58 23.68 0.16
N GLU A 467 28.25 23.73 0.15
CA GLU A 467 27.42 23.43 1.33
C GLU A 467 27.67 22.00 1.82
N ASN A 468 27.72 21.03 0.92
CA ASN A 468 28.00 19.63 1.27
C ASN A 468 29.35 19.48 1.97
N ARG A 469 30.39 20.20 1.52
CA ARG A 469 31.70 20.21 2.21
C ARG A 469 31.59 20.75 3.63
N ALA A 470 30.87 21.85 3.84
CA ALA A 470 30.66 22.42 5.17
C ALA A 470 29.90 21.44 6.09
N LEU A 471 28.89 20.75 5.55
CA LEU A 471 28.13 19.74 6.29
C LEU A 471 28.98 18.51 6.65
N LEU A 472 29.88 18.08 5.76
CA LEU A 472 30.84 17.00 6.04
C LEU A 472 31.86 17.38 7.11
N GLN A 473 32.34 18.63 7.09
CA GLN A 473 33.22 19.14 8.14
C GLN A 473 32.51 19.12 9.50
N SER A 474 31.25 19.56 9.54
CA SER A 474 30.41 19.51 10.76
C SER A 474 30.19 18.07 11.25
N LEU A 475 29.90 17.13 10.33
CA LEU A 475 29.80 15.70 10.64
C LEU A 475 31.10 15.15 11.23
N THR A 476 32.24 15.48 10.62
CA THR A 476 33.56 15.02 11.06
C THR A 476 33.91 15.58 12.44
N ASN A 477 33.66 16.86 12.66
CA ASN A 477 33.86 17.51 13.97
C ASN A 477 33.03 16.86 15.06
N TYR A 478 31.78 16.47 14.75
CA TYR A 478 30.95 15.74 15.69
C TYR A 478 31.55 14.37 16.03
N ILE A 479 31.98 13.59 15.04
CA ILE A 479 32.58 12.24 15.25
C ILE A 479 33.84 12.28 16.12
N VAL A 480 34.67 13.32 15.97
CA VAL A 480 35.97 13.44 16.68
C VAL A 480 35.83 14.03 18.10
N LYS A 481 34.66 14.53 18.48
CA LYS A 481 34.42 15.17 19.78
C LYS A 481 34.46 14.15 20.93
N GLU A 482 35.20 14.45 22.00
CA GLU A 482 35.46 13.55 23.14
C GLU A 482 34.21 13.12 23.95
N GLU A 483 33.12 13.89 23.91
CA GLU A 483 31.86 13.62 24.64
C GLU A 483 30.68 13.35 23.70
N ASN A 484 30.84 12.40 22.76
CA ASN A 484 29.75 11.99 21.87
C ASN A 484 29.32 10.54 22.13
N SER A 485 28.19 10.12 21.56
CA SER A 485 27.67 8.76 21.66
C SER A 485 28.22 7.80 20.59
N VAL A 486 29.31 8.18 19.91
CA VAL A 486 29.91 7.43 18.79
C VAL A 486 31.21 6.81 19.28
N SER A 487 31.45 5.52 19.00
CA SER A 487 32.70 4.86 19.41
C SER A 487 33.94 5.53 18.78
N GLU A 488 35.02 5.68 19.56
CA GLU A 488 36.34 6.12 19.07
C GLU A 488 36.86 5.23 17.93
N ASP A 489 36.43 3.95 17.89
CA ASP A 489 36.77 3.00 16.82
C ASP A 489 36.33 3.49 15.44
N VAL A 490 35.27 4.30 15.36
CA VAL A 490 34.80 4.90 14.10
C VAL A 490 35.84 5.89 13.57
N ALA A 491 36.36 6.77 14.43
CA ALA A 491 37.38 7.73 14.05
C ALA A 491 38.66 7.01 13.61
N PHE A 492 39.06 5.95 14.33
CA PHE A 492 40.21 5.12 13.95
C PHE A 492 40.02 4.41 12.61
N THR A 493 38.84 3.85 12.36
CA THR A 493 38.51 3.15 11.11
C THR A 493 38.48 4.10 9.91
N ILE A 494 37.89 5.29 10.06
CA ILE A 494 37.92 6.34 9.04
C ILE A 494 39.36 6.76 8.74
N LEU A 495 40.17 7.03 9.78
CA LEU A 495 41.58 7.40 9.62
C LEU A 495 42.38 6.31 8.88
N LYS A 496 42.16 5.04 9.23
CA LYS A 496 42.82 3.91 8.56
C LYS A 496 42.51 3.85 7.07
N CYS A 497 41.26 4.11 6.68
CA CYS A 497 40.85 4.17 5.28
C CYS A 497 41.39 5.43 4.56
N LEU A 498 41.53 6.54 5.28
CA LEU A 498 42.07 7.80 4.73
C LEU A 498 43.60 7.77 4.51
N ILE A 499 44.37 6.99 5.27
CA ILE A 499 45.84 6.93 5.12
C ILE A 499 46.27 6.58 3.67
N PRO A 500 45.75 5.50 3.04
CA PRO A 500 46.03 5.21 1.64
C PRO A 500 45.64 6.36 0.69
N MET A 501 44.48 6.99 0.90
CA MET A 501 44.01 8.12 0.08
C MET A 501 44.86 9.38 0.24
N GLY A 502 45.31 9.68 1.46
CA GLY A 502 46.19 10.81 1.75
C GLY A 502 47.51 10.74 0.98
N SER A 503 48.04 9.52 0.79
CA SER A 503 49.23 9.32 -0.05
C SER A 503 48.96 9.69 -1.52
N LEU A 504 47.79 9.33 -2.06
CA LEU A 504 47.38 9.68 -3.42
C LEU A 504 47.13 11.19 -3.59
N LEU A 505 46.49 11.83 -2.62
CA LEU A 505 46.23 13.28 -2.63
C LEU A 505 47.53 14.08 -2.59
N LEU A 506 48.49 13.68 -1.76
CA LEU A 506 49.82 14.28 -1.71
C LEU A 506 50.59 14.10 -3.02
N PHE A 507 50.40 12.97 -3.73
CA PHE A 507 50.98 12.75 -5.05
C PHE A 507 50.29 13.56 -6.17
N SER A 508 48.99 13.84 -6.08
CA SER A 508 48.23 14.64 -7.06
C SER A 508 48.34 16.16 -6.86
N CYS A 509 48.87 16.62 -5.73
CA CYS A 509 49.14 18.04 -5.45
C CYS A 509 50.59 18.47 -5.81
N ILE A 510 51.37 17.59 -6.44
CA ILE A 510 52.65 17.90 -7.10
C ILE A 510 52.38 17.88 -8.61
#